data_AF-A0A2K9Z3N5-F1
#
_entry.id   AF-A0A2K9Z3N5-F1
#
_cell.length_a   1.000
_cell.length_b   1.000
_cell.length_c   1.000
_cell.angle_alpha   90.00
_cell.angle_beta   90.00
_cell.angle_gamma   90.00
#
_symmetry.space_group_name_H-M   'P 1'
#
loop_
_entity.id
_entity.type
_entity.pdbx_description
1 polymer ?
#
loop_
_entity_poly.entity_id
_entity_poly.type
_entity_poly.pdbx_seq_one_letter_code
_entity_poly.pdbx_strand_id
1 'polypeptide(L)'
;MSCYFPTLAALMTLTSVSAQAGDIKGKTSRLPTNDCIEIGGMVVTDAGPTYGATEFKCGEKLSLVLERETGRKGNSAVWTVIDRITVSKPSPRHEFLESAFCSSSQFPNDFVFALGEMVELPDRSYRSENVVAAWRFDIQSEKMAAIPVEGMLCELDPGD
;
A
#
# COMPACT_ATOMS: atom_id res chain seq x y z
N MET A 1 38.30 54.31 -3.27
CA MET A 1 38.31 53.00 -2.60
C MET A 1 37.01 52.91 -1.82
N SER A 2 35.84 52.62 -2.40
CA SER A 2 35.29 51.38 -2.97
C SER A 2 35.51 50.08 -2.19
N CYS A 3 34.37 49.41 -1.96
CA CYS A 3 34.10 48.03 -1.54
C CYS A 3 34.10 47.73 -0.03
N TYR A 4 32.95 47.52 0.64
CA TYR A 4 31.86 46.51 0.52
C TYR A 4 32.05 45.36 1.54
N PHE A 5 31.18 45.32 2.56
CA PHE A 5 30.68 44.11 3.23
C PHE A 5 29.16 44.04 2.90
N PRO A 6 28.46 42.88 2.98
CA PRO A 6 28.82 41.61 3.62
C PRO A 6 28.63 40.36 2.72
N THR A 7 29.26 39.26 3.12
CA THR A 7 29.06 37.92 2.54
C THR A 7 27.69 37.36 2.93
N LEU A 8 26.98 36.85 1.91
CA LEU A 8 25.64 36.26 1.94
C LEU A 8 25.49 35.11 2.94
N ALA A 9 24.43 35.16 3.75
CA ALA A 9 23.87 34.01 4.44
C ALA A 9 23.25 33.05 3.41
N ALA A 10 23.72 31.81 3.38
CA ALA A 10 23.15 30.74 2.58
C ALA A 10 21.86 30.25 3.26
N LEU A 11 20.70 30.68 2.77
CA LEU A 11 19.43 30.02 3.06
C LEU A 11 19.38 28.73 2.25
N MET A 12 19.49 27.58 2.94
CA MET A 12 19.14 26.29 2.38
C MET A 12 17.63 26.28 2.13
N THR A 13 17.22 26.27 0.87
CA THR A 13 15.85 25.96 0.46
C THR A 13 15.60 24.49 0.74
N LEU A 14 14.90 24.20 1.84
CA LEU A 14 14.22 22.92 2.06
C LEU A 14 13.13 22.82 0.99
N THR A 15 13.44 22.15 -0.12
CA THR A 15 12.41 21.72 -1.05
C THR A 15 11.75 20.50 -0.41
N SER A 16 10.52 20.70 0.05
CA SER A 16 9.63 19.62 0.44
C SER A 16 9.47 18.69 -0.76
N VAL A 17 10.08 17.51 -0.69
CA VAL A 17 9.72 16.39 -1.57
C VAL A 17 8.35 15.96 -1.09
N SER A 18 7.32 16.47 -1.76
CA SER A 18 5.98 15.90 -1.68
C SER A 18 6.09 14.43 -2.10
N ALA A 19 5.80 13.51 -1.19
CA ALA A 19 5.62 12.11 -1.52
C ALA A 19 4.31 11.98 -2.31
N GLN A 20 4.37 12.28 -3.61
CA GLN A 20 3.28 11.93 -4.51
C GLN A 20 3.14 10.41 -4.49
N ALA A 21 2.01 9.94 -3.93
CA ALA A 21 1.47 8.62 -4.19
C ALA A 21 1.49 8.40 -5.71
N GLY A 22 2.47 7.61 -6.16
CA GLY A 22 2.84 7.53 -7.56
C GLY A 22 1.76 6.83 -8.35
N ASP A 23 1.10 7.58 -9.23
CA ASP A 23 0.34 7.04 -10.37
C ASP A 23 1.19 5.95 -11.06
N ILE A 24 0.75 4.70 -10.96
CA ILE A 24 1.42 3.52 -11.52
C ILE A 24 1.36 3.59 -13.05
N LYS A 25 2.27 4.35 -13.63
CA LYS A 25 2.42 4.59 -15.07
C LYS A 25 3.16 3.42 -15.71
N GLY A 26 2.41 2.43 -16.21
CA GLY A 26 2.95 1.32 -17.00
C GLY A 26 2.08 0.06 -16.96
N LYS A 27 0.82 0.14 -17.41
CA LYS A 27 -0.11 -0.98 -17.37
C LYS A 27 -0.22 -1.70 -18.72
N THR A 28 0.01 -3.01 -18.69
CA THR A 28 -0.60 -3.95 -19.65
C THR A 28 -1.28 -5.07 -18.87
N SER A 29 -2.48 -4.77 -18.36
CA SER A 29 -3.48 -5.68 -17.74
C SER A 29 -3.16 -6.29 -16.36
N ARG A 30 -3.79 -5.75 -15.29
CA ARG A 30 -4.11 -6.45 -14.04
C ARG A 30 -5.62 -6.74 -14.07
N LEU A 31 -6.07 -7.86 -14.66
CA LEU A 31 -7.50 -8.01 -14.97
C LEU A 31 -8.30 -8.56 -13.78
N PRO A 32 -9.22 -7.79 -13.18
CA PRO A 32 -10.44 -8.36 -12.67
C PRO A 32 -11.36 -8.71 -13.85
N THR A 33 -12.11 -9.79 -13.69
CA THR A 33 -13.26 -10.14 -14.54
C THR A 33 -14.27 -8.99 -14.58
N ASN A 34 -15.09 -8.94 -15.63
CA ASN A 34 -16.23 -8.02 -15.77
C ASN A 34 -16.93 -7.89 -14.40
N ASP A 35 -17.03 -6.66 -13.87
CA ASP A 35 -17.69 -6.25 -12.61
C ASP A 35 -16.81 -5.92 -11.39
N CYS A 36 -15.46 -5.92 -11.49
CA CYS A 36 -14.63 -5.27 -10.45
C CYS A 36 -13.84 -4.06 -10.97
N ILE A 37 -13.67 -3.08 -10.07
CA ILE A 37 -12.92 -1.85 -10.30
C ILE A 37 -11.66 -1.89 -9.45
N GLU A 38 -10.51 -1.62 -10.06
CA GLU A 38 -9.26 -1.40 -9.33
C GLU A 38 -9.37 -0.11 -8.52
N ILE A 39 -9.09 -0.18 -7.23
CA ILE A 39 -9.22 0.96 -6.31
C ILE A 39 -7.91 1.38 -5.65
N GLY A 40 -6.88 0.53 -5.73
CA GLY A 40 -5.59 0.76 -5.08
C GLY A 40 -4.58 -0.31 -5.43
N GLY A 41 -3.35 -0.10 -4.97
CA GLY A 41 -2.30 -1.10 -5.10
C GLY A 41 -0.92 -0.55 -4.85
N MET A 42 -0.04 -1.46 -4.42
CA MET A 42 1.30 -1.17 -3.97
C MET A 42 2.30 -2.19 -4.54
N VAL A 43 3.56 -1.77 -4.64
CA VAL A 43 4.69 -2.69 -4.85
C VAL A 43 5.16 -3.17 -3.48
N VAL A 44 5.38 -4.48 -3.34
CA VAL A 44 5.49 -5.18 -2.05
C VAL A 44 6.91 -5.76 -1.87
N THR A 45 7.97 -5.08 -2.32
CA THR A 45 9.31 -5.73 -2.32
C THR A 45 10.44 -4.93 -1.72
N ASP A 46 11.23 -5.65 -0.92
CA ASP A 46 12.67 -5.49 -0.77
C ASP A 46 13.41 -6.50 -1.70
N ALA A 47 14.74 -6.47 -1.73
CA ALA A 47 15.59 -7.06 -2.76
C ALA A 47 15.22 -8.49 -3.24
N GLY A 48 14.75 -8.64 -4.49
CA GLY A 48 14.36 -9.93 -5.06
C GLY A 48 13.46 -9.81 -6.29
N PRO A 49 12.67 -10.85 -6.63
CA PRO A 49 11.59 -10.73 -7.61
C PRO A 49 10.62 -9.61 -7.22
N THR A 50 10.14 -8.83 -8.19
CA THR A 50 9.15 -7.77 -7.91
C THR A 50 7.76 -8.39 -7.70
N TYR A 51 7.07 -7.97 -6.64
CA TYR A 51 5.71 -8.33 -6.30
C TYR A 51 4.85 -7.07 -6.15
N GLY A 52 3.58 -7.20 -6.46
CA GLY A 52 2.58 -6.17 -6.30
C GLY A 52 1.35 -6.72 -5.60
N ALA A 53 0.65 -5.88 -4.86
CA ALA A 53 -0.69 -6.16 -4.36
C ALA A 53 -1.63 -5.14 -4.99
N THR A 54 -2.75 -5.62 -5.52
CA THR A 54 -3.74 -4.78 -6.20
C THR A 54 -5.11 -5.01 -5.59
N GLU A 55 -5.78 -3.91 -5.25
CA GLU A 55 -7.07 -3.91 -4.61
C GLU A 55 -8.19 -3.70 -5.62
N PHE A 56 -9.23 -4.50 -5.48
CA PHE A 56 -10.42 -4.45 -6.32
C PHE A 56 -11.69 -4.37 -5.48
N LYS A 57 -12.59 -3.49 -5.89
CA LYS A 57 -13.98 -3.48 -5.43
C LYS A 57 -14.84 -4.25 -6.42
N CYS A 58 -15.46 -5.33 -5.95
CA CYS A 58 -16.31 -6.24 -6.73
C CYS A 58 -17.74 -6.23 -6.15
N GLY A 59 -18.51 -5.16 -6.39
CA GLY A 59 -19.79 -4.95 -5.73
C GLY A 59 -19.63 -4.73 -4.22
N GLU A 60 -20.20 -5.63 -3.40
CA GLU A 60 -20.09 -5.61 -1.92
C GLU A 60 -18.84 -6.33 -1.38
N LYS A 61 -18.02 -6.89 -2.28
CA LYS A 61 -16.79 -7.59 -1.92
C LYS A 61 -15.56 -6.73 -2.21
N LEU A 62 -14.53 -6.95 -1.42
CA LEU A 62 -13.17 -6.50 -1.72
C LEU A 62 -12.33 -7.71 -2.12
N SER A 63 -11.45 -7.51 -3.10
CA SER A 63 -10.43 -8.50 -3.44
C SER A 63 -9.05 -7.88 -3.40
N LEU A 64 -8.14 -8.54 -2.70
CA LEU A 64 -6.71 -8.24 -2.73
C LEU A 64 -6.06 -9.30 -3.62
N VAL A 65 -5.37 -8.87 -4.66
CA VAL A 65 -4.72 -9.74 -5.63
C VAL A 65 -3.23 -9.55 -5.50
N LEU A 66 -2.53 -10.62 -5.15
CA LEU A 66 -1.08 -10.65 -5.11
C LEU A 66 -0.56 -11.08 -6.47
N GLU A 67 0.43 -10.33 -6.96
CA GLU A 67 0.95 -10.45 -8.31
C GLU A 67 2.48 -10.45 -8.28
N ARG A 68 3.08 -11.19 -9.22
CA ARG A 68 4.52 -11.19 -9.46
C ARG A 68 4.83 -10.58 -10.81
N GLU A 69 5.85 -9.74 -10.90
CA GLU A 69 6.38 -9.28 -12.17
C GLU A 69 7.10 -10.45 -12.87
N THR A 70 6.60 -10.84 -14.04
CA THR A 70 7.15 -11.95 -14.85
C THR A 70 7.87 -11.47 -16.10
N GLY A 71 7.83 -10.16 -16.37
CA GLY A 71 8.58 -9.55 -17.46
C GLY A 71 8.17 -8.11 -17.68
N ARG A 72 8.65 -7.53 -18.77
CA ARG A 72 8.30 -6.16 -19.19
C ARG A 72 7.99 -6.11 -20.67
N LYS A 73 7.01 -5.29 -21.05
CA LYS A 73 6.69 -4.93 -22.42
C LYS A 73 6.96 -3.44 -22.61
N GLY A 74 8.14 -3.11 -23.14
CA GLY A 74 8.67 -1.75 -23.09
C GLY A 74 8.82 -1.31 -21.64
N ASN A 75 8.26 -0.14 -21.29
CA ASN A 75 8.31 0.37 -19.92
C ASN A 75 7.25 -0.23 -18.99
N SER A 76 6.29 -0.99 -19.53
CA SER A 76 5.19 -1.57 -18.74
C SER A 76 5.60 -2.90 -18.14
N ALA A 77 5.36 -3.06 -16.84
CA ALA A 77 5.54 -4.34 -16.16
C ALA A 77 4.43 -5.32 -16.58
N VAL A 78 4.81 -6.58 -16.77
CA VAL A 78 3.90 -7.70 -17.01
C VAL A 78 3.76 -8.46 -15.70
N TRP A 79 2.53 -8.50 -15.21
CA TRP A 79 2.19 -9.09 -13.92
C TRP A 79 1.49 -10.44 -14.11
N THR A 80 1.72 -11.36 -13.19
CA THR A 80 1.02 -12.64 -13.11
C THR A 80 0.43 -12.77 -11.72
N VAL A 81 -0.86 -13.05 -11.65
CA VAL A 81 -1.56 -13.31 -10.38
C VAL A 81 -1.00 -14.59 -9.77
N ILE A 82 -0.56 -14.49 -8.52
CA ILE A 82 -0.03 -15.62 -7.75
C ILE A 82 -0.94 -16.03 -6.59
N ASP A 83 -1.67 -15.07 -6.01
CA ASP A 83 -2.67 -15.37 -4.98
C ASP A 83 -3.79 -14.32 -4.95
N ARG A 84 -4.91 -14.67 -4.30
CA ARG A 84 -6.06 -13.78 -4.16
C ARG A 84 -6.83 -14.05 -2.87
N ILE A 85 -7.16 -12.97 -2.18
CA ILE A 85 -8.16 -12.97 -1.12
C ILE A 85 -9.38 -12.21 -1.62
N THR A 86 -10.56 -12.75 -1.35
CA THR A 86 -11.84 -12.06 -1.57
C THR A 86 -12.66 -12.13 -0.30
N VAL A 87 -13.11 -10.99 0.18
CA VAL A 87 -13.88 -10.85 1.43
C VAL A 87 -15.13 -10.05 1.20
N SER A 88 -16.21 -10.40 1.90
CA SER A 88 -17.38 -9.53 2.03
C SER A 88 -17.07 -8.45 3.05
N LYS A 89 -17.43 -7.20 2.75
CA LYS A 89 -17.25 -6.09 3.69
C LYS A 89 -18.19 -6.28 4.90
N PRO A 90 -17.69 -6.29 6.14
CA PRO A 90 -18.54 -6.29 7.33
C PRO A 90 -19.40 -5.03 7.44
N SER A 91 -18.85 -3.88 7.00
CA SER A 91 -19.55 -2.60 6.90
C SER A 91 -19.10 -1.86 5.64
N PRO A 92 -19.88 -0.89 5.11
CA PRO A 92 -19.46 -0.05 4.00
C PRO A 92 -18.15 0.70 4.22
N ARG A 93 -17.72 0.88 5.47
CA ARG A 93 -16.48 1.57 5.86
C ARG A 93 -15.24 0.67 5.89
N HIS A 94 -15.40 -0.65 5.84
CA HIS A 94 -14.26 -1.55 5.86
C HIS A 94 -13.50 -1.54 4.53
N GLU A 95 -12.19 -1.37 4.59
CA GLU A 95 -11.29 -1.30 3.45
C GLU A 95 -10.04 -2.14 3.76
N PHE A 96 -9.29 -2.50 2.72
CA PHE A 96 -7.97 -3.06 2.95
C PHE A 96 -7.06 -1.94 3.45
N LEU A 97 -6.30 -2.24 4.49
CA LEU A 97 -5.30 -1.37 5.06
C LEU A 97 -3.97 -1.91 4.57
N GLU A 98 -3.35 -1.17 3.66
CA GLU A 98 -2.07 -1.53 3.04
C GLU A 98 -0.93 -1.52 4.07
N SER A 99 0.19 -2.16 3.74
CA SER A 99 1.34 -2.29 4.65
C SER A 99 2.02 -0.95 4.98
N ALA A 100 1.69 0.12 4.25
CA ALA A 100 2.12 1.48 4.61
C ALA A 100 1.48 1.97 5.92
N PHE A 101 0.27 1.47 6.24
CA PHE A 101 -0.53 1.91 7.38
C PHE A 101 -0.58 0.86 8.50
N CYS A 102 -0.19 -0.39 8.20
CA CYS A 102 -0.26 -1.52 9.10
C CYS A 102 1.08 -2.25 9.21
N SER A 103 1.42 -2.63 10.44
CA SER A 103 2.51 -3.56 10.74
C SER A 103 2.03 -4.68 11.67
N SER A 104 2.82 -5.75 11.79
CA SER A 104 2.55 -6.83 12.74
C SER A 104 3.68 -6.96 13.75
N SER A 105 3.34 -6.96 15.03
CA SER A 105 4.29 -7.26 16.11
C SER A 105 4.82 -8.70 16.07
N GLN A 106 4.06 -9.63 15.48
CA GLN A 106 4.46 -11.04 15.35
C GLN A 106 5.29 -11.29 14.10
N PHE A 107 5.06 -10.51 13.05
CA PHE A 107 5.74 -10.60 11.75
C PHE A 107 6.31 -9.24 11.34
N PRO A 108 7.28 -8.67 12.09
CA PRO A 108 7.72 -7.29 11.94
C PRO A 108 8.47 -7.00 10.62
N ASN A 109 8.90 -8.04 9.91
CA ASN A 109 9.64 -7.93 8.65
C ASN A 109 8.81 -8.35 7.44
N ASP A 110 7.57 -8.81 7.65
CA ASP A 110 6.71 -9.25 6.55
C ASP A 110 5.81 -8.07 6.13
N PHE A 111 5.50 -8.00 4.84
CA PHE A 111 4.43 -7.12 4.38
C PHE A 111 3.09 -7.67 4.86
N VAL A 112 2.30 -6.83 5.50
CA VAL A 112 1.01 -7.21 6.06
C VAL A 112 -0.11 -6.34 5.50
N PHE A 113 -1.28 -6.95 5.41
CA PHE A 113 -2.52 -6.33 4.97
C PHE A 113 -3.57 -6.61 6.03
N ALA A 114 -4.42 -5.64 6.32
CA ALA A 114 -5.56 -5.82 7.22
C ALA A 114 -6.86 -5.44 6.54
N LEU A 115 -7.98 -5.92 7.08
CA LEU A 115 -9.31 -5.42 6.78
C LEU A 115 -9.80 -4.67 8.02
N GLY A 116 -10.01 -3.36 7.89
CA GLY A 116 -10.46 -2.50 8.98
C GLY A 116 -11.11 -1.23 8.47
N GLU A 117 -11.40 -0.29 9.36
CA GLU A 117 -12.07 0.98 9.02
C GLU A 117 -11.07 2.13 9.10
N MET A 118 -10.97 2.93 8.03
CA MET A 118 -10.27 4.21 8.11
C MET A 118 -11.18 5.30 8.70
N VAL A 119 -10.63 6.06 9.63
CA VAL A 119 -11.31 7.14 10.35
C VAL A 119 -10.46 8.40 10.25
N GLU A 120 -11.02 9.44 9.64
CA GLU A 120 -10.42 10.79 9.67
C GLU A 120 -10.62 11.39 11.07
N LEU A 121 -9.53 11.85 11.67
CA LEU A 121 -9.49 12.51 12.98
C LEU A 121 -9.73 14.02 12.83
N PRO A 122 -10.05 14.75 13.92
CA PRO A 122 -10.32 16.19 13.86
C PRO A 122 -9.18 17.05 13.32
N ASP A 123 -7.94 16.56 13.43
CA ASP A 123 -6.74 17.20 12.89
C ASP A 123 -6.44 16.83 11.42
N ARG A 124 -7.36 16.09 10.77
CA ARG A 124 -7.26 15.55 9.41
C ARG A 124 -6.22 14.45 9.20
N SER A 125 -5.63 13.94 10.27
CA SER A 125 -4.90 12.67 10.20
C SER A 125 -5.88 11.50 10.08
N TYR A 126 -5.40 10.35 9.62
CA TYR A 126 -6.19 9.13 9.57
C TYR A 126 -5.71 8.13 10.62
N ARG A 127 -6.67 7.40 11.19
CA ARG A 127 -6.41 6.24 12.03
C ARG A 127 -7.18 5.05 11.47
N SER A 128 -6.59 3.88 11.53
CA SER A 128 -7.33 2.64 11.29
C SER A 128 -7.87 2.06 12.60
N GLU A 129 -9.14 1.68 12.59
CA GLU A 129 -9.84 1.03 13.71
C GLU A 129 -10.57 -0.23 13.22
N ASN A 130 -11.20 -0.98 14.14
CA ASN A 130 -12.03 -2.15 13.79
C ASN A 130 -11.35 -3.14 12.82
N VAL A 131 -10.08 -3.46 13.07
CA VAL A 131 -9.42 -4.52 12.30
C VAL A 131 -10.10 -5.85 12.61
N VAL A 132 -10.60 -6.54 11.59
CA VAL A 132 -11.36 -7.79 11.73
C VAL A 132 -10.68 -9.00 11.08
N ALA A 133 -9.72 -8.76 10.20
CA ALA A 133 -8.93 -9.80 9.56
C ALA A 133 -7.58 -9.22 9.14
N ALA A 134 -6.56 -10.08 9.08
CA ALA A 134 -5.24 -9.71 8.64
C ALA A 134 -4.55 -10.86 7.92
N TRP A 135 -3.66 -10.49 7.00
CA TRP A 135 -2.85 -11.41 6.23
C TRP A 135 -1.42 -10.89 6.14
N ARG A 136 -0.47 -11.80 6.10
CA ARG A 136 0.91 -11.51 5.70
C ARG A 136 1.16 -12.01 4.30
N PHE A 137 1.98 -11.31 3.54
CA PHE A 137 2.58 -11.88 2.33
C PHE A 137 3.77 -12.76 2.74
N ASP A 138 3.60 -14.07 2.63
CA ASP A 138 4.66 -15.05 2.79
C ASP A 138 5.38 -15.22 1.45
N ILE A 139 6.50 -14.50 1.30
CA ILE A 139 7.28 -14.45 0.06
C ILE A 139 7.85 -15.83 -0.33
N GLN A 140 8.15 -16.69 0.64
CA GLN A 140 8.73 -18.02 0.38
C GLN A 140 7.71 -18.94 -0.28
N SER A 141 6.46 -18.87 0.14
CA SER A 141 5.36 -19.66 -0.40
C SER A 141 4.57 -18.95 -1.51
N GLU A 142 4.88 -17.69 -1.79
CA GLU A 142 4.17 -16.81 -2.73
C GLU A 142 2.66 -16.71 -2.43
N LYS A 143 2.30 -16.60 -1.15
CA LYS A 143 0.89 -16.62 -0.69
C LYS A 143 0.59 -15.57 0.37
N MET A 144 -0.67 -15.16 0.43
CA MET A 144 -1.22 -14.40 1.53
C MET A 144 -1.74 -15.35 2.61
N ALA A 145 -1.01 -15.43 3.73
CA ALA A 145 -1.36 -16.27 4.86
C ALA A 145 -2.13 -15.45 5.90
N ALA A 146 -3.28 -15.97 6.35
CA ALA A 146 -4.04 -15.33 7.43
C ALA A 146 -3.21 -15.30 8.73
N ILE A 147 -3.25 -14.18 9.44
CA ILE A 147 -2.56 -13.99 10.72
C ILE A 147 -3.54 -13.47 11.79
N PRO A 148 -3.25 -13.66 13.09
CA PRO A 148 -4.07 -13.12 14.16
C PRO A 148 -4.12 -11.59 14.14
N VAL A 149 -5.29 -11.02 14.47
CA VAL A 149 -5.49 -9.57 14.52
C VAL A 149 -4.83 -8.95 15.76
N GLU A 150 -4.72 -9.71 16.85
CA GLU A 150 -4.24 -9.25 18.16
C GLU A 150 -2.79 -8.74 18.15
N GLY A 151 -2.06 -8.92 17.04
CA GLY A 151 -0.71 -8.39 16.84
C GLY A 151 -0.60 -7.25 15.83
N MET A 152 -1.72 -6.80 15.24
CA MET A 152 -1.73 -5.75 14.21
C MET A 152 -1.64 -4.36 14.82
N LEU A 153 -0.79 -3.52 14.24
CA LEU A 153 -0.54 -2.14 14.63
C LEU A 153 -0.84 -1.25 13.41
N CYS A 154 -2.06 -0.72 13.34
CA CYS A 154 -2.59 -0.01 12.17
C CYS A 154 -2.90 1.48 12.43
N GLU A 155 -2.27 2.07 13.45
CA GLU A 155 -2.55 3.45 13.90
C GLU A 155 -1.63 4.50 13.27
N LEU A 156 -0.82 4.13 12.27
CA LEU A 156 0.20 4.98 11.69
C LEU A 156 -0.22 5.48 10.31
N ASP A 157 -0.86 6.65 10.26
CA ASP A 157 -0.68 7.57 9.15
C ASP A 157 -0.12 8.88 9.73
N PRO A 158 1.21 9.05 9.80
CA PRO A 158 1.79 10.36 10.08
C PRO A 158 1.56 11.20 8.83
N GLY A 159 0.35 11.74 8.67
CA GLY A 159 -0.01 12.58 7.53
C GLY A 159 1.09 13.61 7.25
N ASP A 160 1.42 13.78 5.96
CA ASP A 160 2.47 14.66 5.44
C ASP A 160 2.51 16.07 6.09
#